data_AF-A0A4Z1HJF4-F1
#
_entry.id   AF-A0A4Z1HJF4-F1
#
_cell.length_a   1.000
_cell.length_b   1.000
_cell.length_c   1.000
_cell.angle_alpha   90.00
_cell.angle_beta   90.00
_cell.angle_gamma   90.00
#
_symmetry.space_group_name_H-M   'P 1'
#
loop_
_entity.id
_entity.type
_entity.pdbx_description
1 polymer ?
#
loop_
_entity_poly.entity_id
_entity_poly.type
_entity_poly.pdbx_seq_one_letter_code
_entity_poly.pdbx_strand_id
1 'polypeptide(L)'
;MTTIPPDTADAAKSPIFQPTDADALTRAGHLKPAHGRRREVSSHLMSEEYISSSSGSEDTQIVPDLLVSPETLIYLGWGQQKAGEIWRRWREIKEAETEDGREVIFEMEFLDFVLERYVPEVNISNDREASIEQMELWGLAGELINCIMASAFEDVRTTETIQYWVRDTMSIRYLGLEGLQKNSARRDEKRRNGTDDDGSEIRAAVARAPSSTAPGYTLLFKAISSTQVGYLPDGSMDIESLTSLPPTDFRGRVFAPLYFTPSLRVAKVYRDYARNRTSSPVLMIQMNVPNSFIEALPPYICSFGDLWKQVVYTCRGGNNLRGTMARIHSHALIIAPIAKGDNNAIARLRDWREVTMNNAMHVDGEEAIQICVSRARRGVRTERDQGIGYAIRAI
;
A
#
# COMPACT_ATOMS: atom_id res chain seq x y z
N MET A 1 1.98 -11.63 32.75
CA MET A 1 2.89 -10.73 32.02
C MET A 1 4.26 -11.40 31.98
N THR A 2 4.56 -12.08 30.88
CA THR A 2 5.85 -12.77 30.70
C THR A 2 6.79 -11.78 30.03
N THR A 3 7.79 -11.30 30.76
CA THR A 3 8.80 -10.36 30.27
C THR A 3 9.69 -11.06 29.24
N ILE A 4 9.83 -10.46 28.06
CA ILE A 4 10.73 -10.95 27.00
C ILE A 4 12.17 -10.73 27.47
N PRO A 5 13.05 -11.76 27.43
CA PRO A 5 14.42 -11.63 27.91
C PRO A 5 15.23 -10.66 27.03
N PRO A 6 16.03 -9.76 27.64
CA PRO A 6 16.92 -8.87 26.91
C PRO A 6 18.22 -9.62 26.60
N ASP A 7 18.47 -9.94 25.34
CA ASP A 7 19.82 -10.29 24.91
C ASP A 7 20.13 -9.65 23.54
N THR A 8 21.38 -9.17 23.40
CA THR A 8 21.69 -7.83 22.85
C THR A 8 22.76 -7.78 21.75
N ALA A 9 23.16 -8.90 21.15
CA ALA A 9 24.19 -8.87 20.11
C ALA A 9 23.66 -8.55 18.69
N ASP A 10 22.53 -9.15 18.27
CA ASP A 10 21.98 -8.92 16.91
C ASP A 10 21.00 -7.75 16.82
N ALA A 11 20.42 -7.35 17.95
CA ALA A 11 19.51 -6.21 18.04
C ALA A 11 20.19 -4.86 17.72
N ALA A 12 21.52 -4.80 17.67
CA ALA A 12 22.27 -3.57 17.45
C ALA A 12 22.39 -3.15 15.97
N LYS A 13 21.96 -3.97 15.00
CA LYS A 13 22.36 -3.74 13.60
C LYS A 13 21.48 -2.76 12.80
N SER A 14 20.27 -2.45 13.26
CA SER A 14 19.34 -1.60 12.50
C SER A 14 18.47 -0.69 13.38
N PRO A 15 19.03 0.32 14.08
CA PRO A 15 18.25 1.30 14.81
C PRO A 15 17.37 2.11 13.85
N ILE A 16 16.15 2.46 14.25
CA ILE A 16 15.29 3.35 13.46
C ILE A 16 15.84 4.78 13.48
N PHE A 17 16.37 5.24 14.60
CA PHE A 17 16.96 6.57 14.70
C PHE A 17 18.47 6.47 14.91
N GLN A 18 19.24 7.15 14.05
CA GLN A 18 20.68 7.31 14.26
C GLN A 18 20.92 8.06 15.58
N PRO A 19 21.93 7.70 16.40
CA PRO A 19 22.09 8.25 17.76
C PRO A 19 22.10 9.80 17.80
N THR A 20 22.87 10.41 16.92
CA THR A 20 23.00 11.87 16.76
C THR A 20 21.70 12.55 16.31
N ASP A 21 20.93 11.93 15.41
CA ASP A 21 19.61 12.42 15.00
C ASP A 21 18.59 12.25 16.12
N ALA A 22 18.63 11.12 16.83
CA ALA A 22 17.78 10.85 17.99
C ALA A 22 17.98 11.92 19.09
N ASP A 23 19.23 12.28 19.39
CA ASP A 23 19.56 13.33 20.36
C ASP A 23 19.05 14.71 19.91
N ALA A 24 19.16 15.02 18.62
CA ALA A 24 18.65 16.26 18.06
C ALA A 24 17.10 16.32 18.13
N LEU A 25 16.42 15.26 17.73
CA LEU A 25 14.96 15.15 17.79
C LEU A 25 14.44 15.18 19.23
N THR A 26 15.18 14.59 20.17
CA THR A 26 14.84 14.64 21.60
C THR A 26 14.93 16.06 22.14
N ARG A 27 16.01 16.79 21.81
CA ARG A 27 16.16 18.21 22.18
C ARG A 27 15.07 19.11 21.56
N ALA A 28 14.59 18.76 20.37
CA ALA A 28 13.50 19.45 19.69
C ALA A 28 12.09 19.05 20.18
N GLY A 29 11.98 18.06 21.08
CA GLY A 29 10.69 17.56 21.59
C GLY A 29 9.92 16.68 20.60
N HIS A 30 10.58 16.17 19.54
CA HIS A 30 9.95 15.32 18.53
C HIS A 30 10.12 13.82 18.82
N LEU A 31 11.00 13.47 19.76
CA LEU A 31 11.28 12.11 20.21
C LEU A 31 11.33 12.07 21.73
N LYS A 32 10.55 11.19 22.36
CA LYS A 32 10.67 10.94 23.81
C LYS A 32 11.69 9.83 24.09
N PRO A 33 12.29 9.79 25.30
CA PRO A 33 13.15 8.69 25.72
C PRO A 33 12.47 7.34 25.54
N ALA A 34 13.24 6.33 25.11
CA ALA A 34 12.70 4.99 24.94
C ALA A 34 12.20 4.42 26.27
N HIS A 35 10.99 3.88 26.28
CA HIS A 35 10.47 3.09 27.39
C HIS A 35 10.54 1.61 26.99
N GLY A 36 11.62 0.94 27.39
CA GLY A 36 11.98 -0.37 26.85
C GLY A 36 12.49 -0.23 25.41
N ARG A 37 11.93 -1.03 24.48
CA ARG A 37 12.28 -1.03 23.05
C ARG A 37 11.28 -0.25 22.17
N ARG A 38 10.53 0.66 22.78
CA ARG A 38 9.53 1.50 22.11
C ARG A 38 9.81 2.96 22.40
N ARG A 39 9.59 3.82 21.40
CA ARG A 39 9.71 5.27 21.50
C ARG A 39 8.42 5.92 21.08
N GLU A 40 8.10 7.01 21.78
CA GLU A 40 7.05 7.90 21.35
C GLU A 40 7.67 8.96 20.42
N VAL A 41 7.16 9.04 19.20
CA VAL A 41 7.58 9.95 18.14
C VAL A 41 6.41 10.86 17.80
N SER A 42 6.69 12.10 17.42
CA SER A 42 5.62 12.94 16.90
C SER A 42 5.21 12.49 15.49
N SER A 43 3.91 12.51 15.19
CA SER A 43 3.33 12.04 13.93
C SER A 43 3.89 12.77 12.70
N HIS A 44 4.39 14.01 12.85
CA HIS A 44 5.02 14.73 11.75
C HIS A 44 6.32 14.07 11.26
N LEU A 45 7.00 13.25 12.08
CA LEU A 45 8.17 12.50 11.62
C LEU A 45 7.82 11.39 10.62
N MET A 46 6.56 10.92 10.66
CA MET A 46 6.04 9.97 9.68
C MET A 46 5.66 10.65 8.35
N SER A 47 5.51 11.98 8.37
CA SER A 47 5.02 12.78 7.24
C SER A 47 6.13 13.70 6.74
N GLU A 48 6.80 13.36 5.64
CA GLU A 48 7.82 14.25 5.04
C GLU A 48 7.26 15.64 4.65
N GLU A 49 5.94 15.78 4.52
CA GLU A 49 5.30 16.95 3.89
C GLU A 49 4.91 18.10 4.84
N TYR A 50 5.18 18.04 6.15
CA TYR A 50 4.63 19.04 7.10
C TYR A 50 5.66 19.58 8.12
N ILE A 51 6.62 20.40 7.66
CA ILE A 51 7.50 21.19 8.56
C ILE A 51 7.06 22.68 8.63
N SER A 52 5.83 23.06 8.25
CA SER A 52 5.45 24.49 8.23
C SER A 52 4.11 24.90 8.83
N SER A 53 3.45 24.07 9.65
CA SER A 53 2.24 24.52 10.35
C SER A 53 2.27 24.19 11.85
N SER A 54 2.65 25.18 12.63
CA SER A 54 2.52 25.23 14.10
C SER A 54 1.04 25.32 14.48
N SER A 55 0.37 24.17 14.63
CA SER A 55 -1.02 24.11 15.12
C SER A 55 -1.23 22.91 16.04
N GLY A 56 -0.75 23.04 17.28
CA GLY A 56 -1.52 22.80 18.52
C GLY A 56 -1.96 21.39 18.93
N SER A 57 -1.80 20.34 18.11
CA SER A 57 -2.06 18.97 18.54
C SER A 57 -0.77 18.18 18.56
N GLU A 58 -0.27 17.83 19.75
CA GLU A 58 0.82 16.86 19.92
C GLU A 58 0.31 15.46 19.57
N ASP A 59 0.07 15.22 18.29
CA ASP A 59 -0.21 13.88 17.82
C ASP A 59 1.09 13.08 17.84
N THR A 60 1.08 11.99 18.59
CA THR A 60 2.26 11.17 18.86
C THR A 60 1.94 9.71 18.59
N GLN A 61 2.91 8.99 18.04
CA GLN A 61 2.83 7.57 17.75
C GLN A 61 3.91 6.80 18.52
N ILE A 62 3.59 5.57 18.93
CA ILE A 62 4.57 4.66 19.50
C ILE A 62 5.17 3.82 18.36
N VAL A 63 6.49 3.87 18.18
CA VAL A 63 7.26 3.09 17.20
C VAL A 63 8.31 2.23 17.90
N PRO A 64 8.76 1.12 17.30
CA PRO A 64 9.89 0.36 17.83
C PRO A 64 11.20 1.16 17.75
N ASP A 65 12.18 0.83 18.59
CA ASP A 65 13.52 1.45 18.54
C ASP A 65 14.39 0.85 17.42
N LEU A 66 14.08 -0.39 17.04
CA LEU A 66 14.83 -1.19 16.08
C LEU A 66 13.89 -1.60 14.94
N LEU A 67 14.40 -1.60 13.72
CA LEU A 67 13.59 -1.97 12.55
C LEU A 67 13.20 -3.46 12.60
N VAL A 68 14.10 -4.33 13.05
CA VAL A 68 13.90 -5.78 13.15
C VAL A 68 13.88 -6.20 14.61
N SER A 69 12.68 -6.36 15.18
CA SER A 69 12.50 -6.68 16.60
C SER A 69 11.11 -7.27 16.89
N PRO A 70 10.87 -7.86 18.09
CA PRO A 70 9.53 -8.27 18.48
C PRO A 70 8.56 -7.08 18.62
N GLU A 71 9.05 -5.90 18.96
CA GLU A 71 8.26 -4.67 18.99
C GLU A 71 7.83 -4.22 17.60
N THR A 72 8.66 -4.43 16.56
CA THR A 72 8.24 -4.24 15.17
C THR A 72 7.04 -5.12 14.85
N LEU A 73 7.09 -6.42 15.17
CA LEU A 73 5.94 -7.31 14.91
C LEU A 73 4.66 -6.80 15.58
N ILE A 74 4.77 -6.30 16.81
CA ILE A 74 3.61 -5.73 17.52
C ILE A 74 3.11 -4.47 16.81
N TYR A 75 4.02 -3.59 16.38
CA TYR A 75 3.69 -2.39 15.61
C TYR A 75 2.98 -2.74 14.29
N LEU A 76 3.43 -3.79 13.59
CA LEU A 76 2.78 -4.28 12.37
C LEU A 76 1.36 -4.80 12.62
N GLY A 77 1.03 -5.15 13.87
CA GLY A 77 -0.31 -5.56 14.28
C GLY A 77 -0.42 -7.01 14.74
N TRP A 78 0.71 -7.68 15.03
CA TRP A 78 0.69 -8.98 15.71
C TRP A 78 0.35 -8.84 17.20
N GLY A 79 -0.40 -9.79 17.75
CA GLY A 79 -0.59 -9.90 19.19
C GLY A 79 0.73 -10.20 19.90
N GLN A 80 0.88 -9.73 21.15
CA GLN A 80 2.12 -9.85 21.94
C GLN A 80 2.67 -11.29 22.00
N GLN A 81 1.79 -12.28 22.20
CA GLN A 81 2.18 -13.69 22.25
C GLN A 81 2.72 -14.18 20.90
N LYS A 82 2.00 -13.88 19.82
CA LYS A 82 2.37 -14.31 18.47
C LYS A 82 3.64 -13.63 17.97
N ALA A 83 3.79 -12.34 18.26
CA ALA A 83 5.03 -11.61 18.00
C ALA A 83 6.25 -12.27 18.67
N GLY A 84 6.11 -12.73 19.93
CA GLY A 84 7.17 -13.44 20.62
C GLY A 84 7.51 -14.81 20.01
N GLU A 85 6.50 -15.53 19.49
CA GLU A 85 6.68 -16.79 18.76
C GLU A 85 7.42 -16.58 17.44
N ILE A 86 6.94 -15.65 16.60
CA ILE A 86 7.54 -15.30 15.31
C ILE A 86 8.98 -14.84 15.50
N TRP A 87 9.24 -13.96 16.47
CA TRP A 87 10.58 -13.46 16.76
C TRP A 87 11.56 -14.56 17.16
N ARG A 88 11.13 -15.49 18.02
CA ARG A 88 11.96 -16.63 18.41
C ARG A 88 12.33 -17.46 17.19
N ARG A 89 11.35 -17.73 16.31
CA ARG A 89 11.58 -18.53 15.11
C ARG A 89 12.51 -17.84 14.11
N TRP A 90 12.36 -16.54 13.92
CA TRP A 90 13.27 -15.74 13.09
C TRP A 90 14.72 -15.85 13.57
N ARG A 91 14.95 -15.71 14.89
CA ARG A 91 16.30 -15.85 15.48
C ARG A 91 16.88 -17.25 15.31
N GLU A 92 16.12 -18.30 15.58
CA GLU A 92 16.56 -19.69 15.39
C GLU A 92 17.05 -19.93 13.95
N ILE A 93 16.38 -19.37 12.95
CA ILE A 93 16.77 -19.50 11.54
C ILE A 93 18.07 -18.74 11.27
N LYS A 94 18.17 -17.49 11.74
CA LYS A 94 19.38 -16.66 11.54
C LYS A 94 20.61 -17.18 12.28
N GLU A 95 20.44 -17.75 13.46
CA GLU A 95 21.51 -18.40 14.22
C GLU A 95 21.99 -19.67 13.51
N ALA A 96 21.08 -20.52 13.05
CA ALA A 96 21.43 -21.74 12.30
C ALA A 96 22.17 -21.45 10.98
N GLU A 97 21.84 -20.34 10.29
CA GLU A 97 22.57 -19.88 9.09
C GLU A 97 24.04 -19.52 9.37
N THR A 98 24.35 -19.10 10.61
CA THR A 98 25.68 -18.62 10.98
C THR A 98 26.61 -19.78 11.40
N GLU A 99 26.06 -20.88 11.93
CA GLU A 99 26.84 -21.99 12.48
C GLU A 99 27.42 -22.95 11.43
N ASP A 100 26.73 -23.18 10.30
CA ASP A 100 27.10 -24.23 9.34
C ASP A 100 28.24 -23.85 8.38
N GLY A 101 28.77 -22.62 8.45
CA GLY A 101 29.88 -22.13 7.59
C GLY A 101 29.60 -22.14 6.08
N ARG A 102 28.45 -22.64 5.67
CA ARG A 102 27.82 -22.41 4.38
C ARG A 102 26.91 -21.22 4.60
N GLU A 103 27.25 -20.09 4.00
CA GLU A 103 26.28 -19.04 3.70
C GLU A 103 25.20 -19.70 2.82
N VAL A 104 24.25 -20.41 3.42
CA VAL A 104 23.03 -20.77 2.73
C VAL A 104 22.28 -19.45 2.67
N ILE A 105 22.27 -18.92 1.45
CA ILE A 105 21.65 -17.69 0.98
C ILE A 105 20.13 -17.77 1.24
N PHE A 106 19.71 -17.71 2.50
CA PHE A 106 18.34 -17.35 2.82
C PHE A 106 18.26 -15.83 2.73
N GLU A 107 18.23 -15.36 1.48
CA GLU A 107 17.92 -13.99 1.04
C GLU A 107 16.44 -13.64 1.32
N MET A 108 15.87 -14.17 2.41
CA MET A 108 14.53 -13.81 2.83
C MET A 108 14.62 -12.64 3.79
N GLU A 109 14.05 -11.52 3.37
CA GLU A 109 13.93 -10.34 4.20
C GLU A 109 13.00 -10.59 5.39
N PHE A 110 13.18 -9.80 6.46
CA PHE A 110 12.43 -9.98 7.71
C PHE A 110 10.92 -9.92 7.50
N LEU A 111 10.44 -8.93 6.72
CA LEU A 111 9.01 -8.78 6.45
C LEU A 111 8.48 -9.93 5.60
N ASP A 112 9.20 -10.35 4.57
CA ASP A 112 8.78 -11.46 3.68
C ASP A 112 8.64 -12.75 4.47
N PHE A 113 9.61 -13.05 5.36
CA PHE A 113 9.51 -14.18 6.29
C PHE A 113 8.23 -14.15 7.12
N VAL A 114 7.88 -12.99 7.67
CA VAL A 114 6.69 -12.82 8.51
C VAL A 114 5.42 -13.04 7.68
N LEU A 115 5.32 -12.39 6.52
CA LEU A 115 4.11 -12.42 5.71
C LEU A 115 3.88 -13.77 5.03
N GLU A 116 4.92 -14.38 4.47
CA GLU A 116 4.80 -15.67 3.77
C GLU A 116 4.47 -16.81 4.74
N ARG A 117 5.08 -16.82 5.92
CA ARG A 117 4.97 -17.95 6.85
C ARG A 117 3.80 -17.85 7.82
N TYR A 118 3.38 -16.64 8.18
CA TYR A 118 2.37 -16.44 9.24
C TYR A 118 1.06 -15.84 8.74
N VAL A 119 1.00 -15.35 7.51
CA VAL A 119 -0.26 -14.96 6.84
C VAL A 119 -0.45 -15.86 5.62
N PRO A 120 -0.73 -17.17 5.80
CA PRO A 120 -0.81 -18.09 4.67
C PRO A 120 -2.02 -17.78 3.79
N GLU A 121 -1.92 -18.16 2.51
CA GLU A 121 -3.08 -18.17 1.62
C GLU A 121 -4.04 -19.25 2.10
N VAL A 122 -5.19 -18.83 2.59
CA VAL A 122 -6.25 -19.74 3.03
C VAL A 122 -7.56 -19.33 2.40
N ASN A 123 -8.34 -20.33 2.04
CA ASN A 123 -9.61 -20.10 1.38
C ASN A 123 -10.68 -19.83 2.44
N ILE A 124 -10.86 -18.57 2.84
CA ILE A 124 -11.80 -18.15 3.90
C ILE A 124 -13.12 -17.75 3.26
N SER A 125 -14.24 -18.01 3.92
CA SER A 125 -15.51 -17.41 3.55
C SER A 125 -15.40 -15.87 3.58
N ASN A 126 -16.18 -15.19 2.73
CA ASN A 126 -16.30 -13.73 2.77
C ASN A 126 -17.12 -13.22 3.96
N ASP A 127 -17.65 -14.16 4.74
CA ASP A 127 -18.31 -13.92 6.00
C ASP A 127 -17.41 -13.13 6.96
N ARG A 128 -18.01 -12.13 7.60
CA ARG A 128 -17.30 -11.14 8.40
C ARG A 128 -16.77 -11.78 9.68
N GLU A 129 -17.59 -12.59 10.34
CA GLU A 129 -17.25 -13.30 11.57
C GLU A 129 -16.16 -14.35 11.28
N ALA A 130 -16.31 -15.15 10.23
CA ALA A 130 -15.27 -16.10 9.81
C ALA A 130 -13.93 -15.41 9.49
N SER A 131 -13.99 -14.21 8.92
CA SER A 131 -12.79 -13.40 8.65
C SER A 131 -12.11 -12.93 9.94
N ILE A 132 -12.88 -12.48 10.92
CA ILE A 132 -12.37 -12.07 12.24
C ILE A 132 -11.75 -13.26 12.96
N GLU A 133 -12.48 -14.38 13.05
CA GLU A 133 -12.00 -15.61 13.69
C GLU A 133 -10.68 -16.10 13.08
N GLN A 134 -10.56 -16.03 11.75
CA GLN A 134 -9.34 -16.46 11.07
C GLN A 134 -8.15 -15.53 11.33
N MET A 135 -8.37 -14.22 11.44
CA MET A 135 -7.33 -13.26 11.81
C MET A 135 -6.90 -13.41 13.28
N GLU A 136 -7.85 -13.70 14.18
CA GLU A 136 -7.55 -14.05 15.57
C GLU A 136 -6.75 -15.35 15.66
N LEU A 137 -7.09 -16.35 14.85
CA LEU A 137 -6.36 -17.62 14.76
C LEU A 137 -4.92 -17.44 14.26
N TRP A 138 -4.67 -16.50 13.34
CA TRP A 138 -3.30 -16.11 12.97
C TRP A 138 -2.55 -15.46 14.14
N GLY A 139 -3.26 -14.90 15.12
CA GLY A 139 -2.70 -14.20 16.27
C GLY A 139 -2.52 -12.70 16.03
N LEU A 140 -3.35 -12.10 15.18
CA LEU A 140 -3.38 -10.65 14.98
C LEU A 140 -3.95 -9.94 16.21
N ALA A 141 -3.49 -8.72 16.44
CA ALA A 141 -4.01 -7.85 17.49
C ALA A 141 -5.40 -7.32 17.10
N GLY A 142 -6.27 -7.18 18.10
CA GLY A 142 -7.62 -6.64 17.90
C GLY A 142 -7.64 -5.25 17.26
N GLU A 143 -6.62 -4.42 17.50
CA GLU A 143 -6.46 -3.12 16.82
C GLU A 143 -6.41 -3.27 15.30
N LEU A 144 -5.48 -4.08 14.78
CA LEU A 144 -5.35 -4.31 13.34
C LEU A 144 -6.63 -4.92 12.75
N ILE A 145 -7.24 -5.89 13.44
CA ILE A 145 -8.50 -6.51 13.03
C ILE A 145 -9.60 -5.45 12.91
N ASN A 146 -9.77 -4.60 13.92
CA ASN A 146 -10.77 -3.53 13.92
C ASN A 146 -10.54 -2.52 12.79
N CYS A 147 -9.28 -2.19 12.51
CA CYS A 147 -8.91 -1.28 11.42
C CYS A 147 -9.23 -1.87 10.04
N ILE A 148 -8.96 -3.16 9.82
CA ILE A 148 -9.25 -3.83 8.54
C ILE A 148 -10.77 -4.04 8.38
N MET A 149 -11.46 -4.44 9.45
CA MET A 149 -12.88 -4.80 9.44
C MET A 149 -13.81 -3.61 9.73
N ALA A 150 -13.34 -2.37 9.74
CA ALA A 150 -14.21 -1.23 10.03
C ALA A 150 -15.42 -1.17 9.06
N SER A 151 -16.63 -1.20 9.62
CA SER A 151 -17.88 -1.36 8.84
C SER A 151 -18.14 -0.23 7.85
N ALA A 152 -17.64 0.98 8.14
CA ALA A 152 -17.69 2.12 7.23
C ALA A 152 -16.97 1.90 5.90
N PHE A 153 -16.09 0.89 5.81
CA PHE A 153 -15.29 0.58 4.64
C PHE A 153 -15.59 -0.80 4.05
N GLU A 154 -16.73 -1.41 4.37
CA GLU A 154 -17.08 -2.77 3.95
C GLU A 154 -16.99 -2.96 2.42
N ASP A 155 -17.44 -1.97 1.64
CA ASP A 155 -17.36 -2.01 0.17
C ASP A 155 -15.92 -2.03 -0.37
N VAL A 156 -15.00 -1.28 0.26
CA VAL A 156 -13.57 -1.33 -0.10
C VAL A 156 -12.93 -2.61 0.42
N ARG A 157 -13.18 -2.96 1.69
CA ARG A 157 -12.67 -4.18 2.33
C ARG A 157 -13.02 -5.43 1.50
N THR A 158 -14.20 -5.48 0.90
CA THR A 158 -14.62 -6.62 0.09
C THR A 158 -14.04 -6.63 -1.32
N THR A 159 -13.26 -5.63 -1.76
CA THR A 159 -12.63 -5.70 -3.09
C THR A 159 -11.49 -6.71 -3.14
N GLU A 160 -10.87 -7.02 -2.00
CA GLU A 160 -9.73 -7.94 -1.87
C GLU A 160 -9.87 -8.87 -0.67
N THR A 161 -9.05 -9.91 -0.62
CA THR A 161 -9.11 -10.92 0.45
C THR A 161 -8.60 -10.34 1.78
N ILE A 162 -8.98 -10.93 2.90
CA ILE A 162 -8.43 -10.46 4.19
C ILE A 162 -6.93 -10.73 4.31
N GLN A 163 -6.39 -11.77 3.64
CA GLN A 163 -4.96 -11.99 3.55
C GLN A 163 -4.27 -10.83 2.84
N TYR A 164 -4.84 -10.39 1.72
CA TYR A 164 -4.35 -9.24 0.99
C TYR A 164 -4.33 -8.02 1.91
N TRP A 165 -5.43 -7.69 2.58
CA TRP A 165 -5.48 -6.50 3.44
C TRP A 165 -4.54 -6.58 4.64
N VAL A 166 -4.36 -7.76 5.24
CA VAL A 166 -3.38 -7.95 6.33
C VAL A 166 -1.96 -7.73 5.80
N ARG A 167 -1.58 -8.38 4.69
CA ARG A 167 -0.24 -8.25 4.08
C ARG A 167 0.03 -6.82 3.62
N ASP A 168 -0.92 -6.17 2.95
CA ASP A 168 -0.84 -4.76 2.52
C ASP A 168 -0.68 -3.83 3.71
N THR A 169 -1.50 -3.99 4.76
CA THR A 169 -1.41 -3.14 5.96
C THR A 169 -0.06 -3.28 6.66
N MET A 170 0.39 -4.51 6.88
CA MET A 170 1.68 -4.78 7.51
C MET A 170 2.84 -4.25 6.66
N SER A 171 2.78 -4.42 5.34
CA SER A 171 3.80 -3.90 4.43
C SER A 171 3.86 -2.37 4.50
N ILE A 172 2.73 -1.69 4.45
CA ILE A 172 2.65 -0.23 4.55
C ILE A 172 3.23 0.26 5.90
N ARG A 173 2.85 -0.39 7.01
CA ARG A 173 3.38 -0.06 8.36
C ARG A 173 4.89 -0.26 8.42
N TYR A 174 5.40 -1.37 7.89
CA TYR A 174 6.84 -1.66 7.89
C TYR A 174 7.63 -0.67 7.03
N LEU A 175 7.15 -0.38 5.81
CA LEU A 175 7.75 0.62 4.94
C LEU A 175 7.76 2.02 5.57
N GLY A 176 6.77 2.34 6.42
CA GLY A 176 6.78 3.55 7.24
C GLY A 176 7.97 3.61 8.22
N LEU A 177 8.30 2.49 8.87
CA LEU A 177 9.47 2.38 9.73
C LEU A 177 10.79 2.47 8.94
N GLU A 178 10.86 1.86 7.76
CA GLU A 178 12.01 2.01 6.87
C GLU A 178 12.18 3.46 6.41
N GLY A 179 11.07 4.15 6.11
CA GLY A 179 11.06 5.57 5.79
C GLY A 179 11.63 6.42 6.93
N LEU A 180 11.22 6.15 8.17
CA LEU A 180 11.80 6.80 9.36
C LEU A 180 13.31 6.55 9.45
N GLN A 181 13.75 5.31 9.24
CA GLN A 181 15.17 4.94 9.32
C GLN A 181 16.01 5.65 8.25
N LYS A 182 15.57 5.61 6.99
CA LYS A 182 16.23 6.31 5.88
C LYS A 182 16.28 7.82 6.13
N ASN A 183 15.21 8.39 6.65
CA ASN A 183 15.15 9.81 6.98
C ASN A 183 16.08 10.20 8.14
N SER A 184 16.17 9.36 9.16
CA SER A 184 17.10 9.57 10.27
C SER A 184 18.55 9.53 9.79
N ALA A 185 18.90 8.54 8.96
CA ALA A 185 20.22 8.43 8.35
C ALA A 185 20.57 9.67 7.49
N ARG A 186 19.65 10.13 6.65
CA ARG A 186 19.83 11.33 5.82
C ARG A 186 20.06 12.59 6.66
N ARG A 187 19.28 12.78 7.74
CA ARG A 187 19.46 13.93 8.64
C ARG A 187 20.77 13.88 9.40
N ASP A 188 21.21 12.69 9.83
CA ASP A 188 22.51 12.51 10.47
C ASP A 188 23.66 12.84 9.51
N GLU A 189 23.63 12.32 8.29
CA GLU A 189 24.64 12.59 7.27
C GLU A 189 24.77 14.09 6.96
N LYS A 190 23.64 14.80 6.78
CA LYS A 190 23.64 16.26 6.59
C LYS A 190 24.32 16.99 7.74
N ARG A 191 24.07 16.58 8.99
CA ARG A 191 24.70 17.19 10.17
C ARG A 191 26.20 16.91 10.24
N ARG A 192 26.65 15.72 9.85
CA ARG A 192 28.08 15.37 9.81
C ARG A 192 28.84 16.14 8.75
N ASN A 193 28.21 16.37 7.59
CA ASN A 193 28.85 17.04 6.46
C ASN A 193 28.86 18.57 6.60
N GLY A 194 28.20 19.14 7.62
CA GLY A 194 28.17 20.59 7.84
C GLY A 194 27.53 21.39 6.69
N THR A 195 26.88 20.69 5.75
CA THR A 195 26.08 21.30 4.70
C THR A 195 24.75 21.69 5.32
N ASP A 196 24.71 22.88 5.92
CA ASP A 196 23.47 23.67 6.06
C ASP A 196 23.03 24.08 4.65
N ASP A 197 22.63 23.09 3.85
CA ASP A 197 22.02 23.35 2.55
C ASP A 197 20.57 23.73 2.80
N ASP A 198 20.36 25.04 2.76
CA ASP A 198 19.10 25.75 2.82
C ASP A 198 18.14 25.19 1.76
N GLY A 199 17.28 24.26 2.16
CA GLY A 199 15.96 24.10 1.53
C GLY A 199 15.84 23.26 0.25
N SER A 200 16.81 22.42 -0.14
CA SER A 200 16.53 21.37 -1.14
C SER A 200 15.85 20.16 -0.50
N GLU A 201 14.77 20.39 0.24
CA GLU A 201 13.77 19.34 0.45
C GLU A 201 13.12 19.07 -0.90
N ILE A 202 13.07 17.80 -1.29
CA ILE A 202 12.16 17.32 -2.33
C ILE A 202 10.76 17.57 -1.78
N ARG A 203 10.30 18.82 -1.87
CA ARG A 203 8.89 19.14 -1.83
C ARG A 203 8.34 18.47 -3.06
N ALA A 204 7.75 17.30 -2.90
CA ALA A 204 6.59 16.98 -3.70
C ALA A 204 5.72 18.23 -3.58
N ALA A 205 5.62 19.02 -4.65
CA ALA A 205 4.81 20.20 -4.62
C ALA A 205 3.38 19.70 -4.42
N VAL A 206 2.93 19.68 -3.16
CA VAL A 206 1.54 19.54 -2.76
C VAL A 206 0.87 20.81 -3.25
N ALA A 207 0.69 20.87 -4.57
CA ALA A 207 -0.03 21.92 -5.22
C ALA A 207 -1.47 21.73 -4.77
N ARG A 208 -1.95 22.64 -3.91
CA ARG A 208 -3.36 22.74 -3.56
C ARG A 208 -4.16 22.58 -4.85
N ALA A 209 -4.90 21.48 -4.95
CA ALA A 209 -5.55 21.09 -6.19
C ALA A 209 -6.35 22.28 -6.72
N PRO A 210 -6.02 22.83 -7.90
CA PRO A 210 -6.94 23.75 -8.52
C PRO A 210 -8.23 22.97 -8.76
N SER A 211 -9.35 23.46 -8.22
CA SER A 211 -10.70 22.97 -8.53
C SER A 211 -11.02 23.35 -9.97
N SER A 212 -10.28 22.76 -10.91
CA SER A 212 -10.37 23.11 -12.31
C SER A 212 -10.72 21.84 -13.04
N THR A 213 -12.02 21.65 -13.25
CA THR A 213 -12.54 21.11 -14.50
C THR A 213 -12.17 22.07 -15.63
N ALA A 214 -10.87 22.29 -15.85
CA ALA A 214 -10.38 23.05 -16.98
C ALA A 214 -10.99 22.38 -18.22
N PRO A 215 -11.75 23.12 -19.04
CA PRO A 215 -12.28 22.57 -20.28
C PRO A 215 -11.13 21.90 -21.06
N GLY A 216 -11.29 20.62 -21.38
CA GLY A 216 -10.30 19.83 -22.12
C GLY A 216 -9.50 18.79 -21.33
N TYR A 217 -9.76 18.60 -20.03
CA TYR A 217 -9.13 17.52 -19.24
C TYR A 217 -10.16 16.69 -18.47
N THR A 218 -9.85 15.40 -18.32
CA THR A 218 -10.51 14.46 -17.41
C THR A 218 -9.59 14.23 -16.22
N LEU A 219 -10.13 14.43 -15.02
CA LEU A 219 -9.42 14.21 -13.76
C LEU A 219 -9.60 12.77 -13.32
N LEU A 220 -8.50 12.08 -13.03
CA LEU A 220 -8.47 10.71 -12.54
C LEU A 220 -7.78 10.67 -11.19
N PHE A 221 -8.33 9.90 -10.25
CA PHE A 221 -7.90 9.87 -8.86
C PHE A 221 -7.50 8.45 -8.42
N LYS A 222 -6.46 8.36 -7.58
CA LYS A 222 -6.05 7.15 -6.88
C LYS A 222 -5.56 7.50 -5.50
N ALA A 223 -6.03 6.78 -4.48
CA ALA A 223 -5.46 6.88 -3.15
C ALA A 223 -4.41 5.78 -2.95
N ILE A 224 -3.28 6.12 -2.36
CA ILE A 224 -2.19 5.17 -2.08
C ILE A 224 -1.39 5.63 -0.86
N SER A 225 -0.78 4.70 -0.12
CA SER A 225 0.16 5.11 0.94
C SER A 225 1.39 5.76 0.32
N SER A 226 1.87 6.85 0.92
CA SER A 226 3.11 7.52 0.52
C SER A 226 4.30 6.57 0.50
N THR A 227 4.32 5.58 1.40
CA THR A 227 5.41 4.60 1.53
C THR A 227 5.44 3.59 0.39
N GLN A 228 4.35 3.46 -0.38
CA GLN A 228 4.27 2.62 -1.58
C GLN A 228 4.56 3.40 -2.87
N VAL A 229 4.75 4.71 -2.79
CA VAL A 229 5.09 5.53 -3.95
C VAL A 229 6.60 5.52 -4.16
N GLY A 230 7.02 4.96 -5.29
CA GLY A 230 8.39 5.06 -5.77
C GLY A 230 8.63 6.42 -6.40
N TYR A 231 9.87 6.90 -6.31
CA TYR A 231 10.32 8.12 -6.98
C TYR A 231 11.55 7.82 -7.81
N LEU A 232 11.59 8.38 -9.01
CA LEU A 232 12.75 8.32 -9.91
C LEU A 232 13.83 9.31 -9.43
N PRO A 233 15.08 9.20 -9.93
CA PRO A 233 16.18 10.08 -9.52
C PRO A 233 15.92 11.59 -9.75
N ASP A 234 15.01 11.94 -10.66
CA ASP A 234 14.59 13.32 -10.93
C ASP A 234 13.48 13.83 -9.98
N GLY A 235 13.08 13.02 -9.00
CA GLY A 235 12.01 13.31 -8.05
C GLY A 235 10.60 13.10 -8.61
N SER A 236 10.45 12.68 -9.87
CA SER A 236 9.15 12.33 -10.43
C SER A 236 8.65 10.99 -9.88
N MET A 237 7.33 10.81 -9.87
CA MET A 237 6.69 9.60 -9.37
C MET A 237 6.95 8.42 -10.32
N ASP A 238 7.41 7.29 -9.77
CA ASP A 238 7.51 6.04 -10.51
C ASP A 238 6.11 5.45 -10.74
N ILE A 239 5.63 5.51 -11.97
CA ILE A 239 4.32 5.01 -12.36
C ILE A 239 4.20 3.50 -12.10
N GLU A 240 5.29 2.73 -12.18
CA GLU A 240 5.23 1.27 -11.93
C GLU A 240 4.84 0.95 -10.49
N SER A 241 5.19 1.83 -9.54
CA SER A 241 4.80 1.70 -8.13
C SER A 241 3.28 1.90 -7.91
N LEU A 242 2.56 2.44 -8.90
CA LEU A 242 1.12 2.66 -8.83
C LEU A 242 0.32 1.48 -9.40
N THR A 243 0.97 0.43 -9.87
CA THR A 243 0.30 -0.71 -10.51
C THR A 243 -0.33 -1.65 -9.47
N SER A 244 -1.40 -2.35 -9.86
CA SER A 244 -2.04 -3.38 -9.02
C SER A 244 -1.63 -4.77 -9.51
N LEU A 245 -1.11 -5.61 -8.62
CA LEU A 245 -0.69 -6.97 -8.98
C LEU A 245 -1.90 -7.88 -9.27
N PRO A 246 -1.84 -8.76 -10.28
CA PRO A 246 -2.91 -9.73 -10.55
C PRO A 246 -3.03 -10.79 -9.44
N PRO A 247 -4.21 -11.41 -9.23
CA PRO A 247 -5.45 -11.20 -10.00
C PRO A 247 -6.16 -9.88 -9.70
N THR A 248 -6.70 -9.26 -10.74
CA THR A 248 -7.44 -7.99 -10.72
C THR A 248 -8.67 -8.11 -11.63
N ASP A 249 -9.52 -7.09 -11.68
CA ASP A 249 -10.76 -7.07 -12.46
C ASP A 249 -10.55 -7.37 -13.94
N PHE A 250 -9.39 -7.00 -14.48
CA PHE A 250 -9.07 -7.16 -15.90
C PHE A 250 -7.79 -7.96 -16.16
N ARG A 251 -7.08 -8.50 -15.16
CA ARG A 251 -5.89 -9.34 -15.38
C ARG A 251 -5.83 -10.49 -14.38
N GLY A 252 -5.72 -11.73 -14.88
CA GLY A 252 -5.68 -12.90 -14.01
C GLY A 252 -4.30 -13.35 -13.54
N ARG A 253 -3.26 -13.27 -14.38
CA ARG A 253 -1.92 -13.81 -14.02
C ARG A 253 -0.73 -12.91 -14.33
N VAL A 254 -0.82 -12.12 -15.40
CA VAL A 254 0.33 -11.40 -15.95
C VAL A 254 -0.06 -9.95 -16.17
N PHE A 255 0.93 -9.08 -15.99
CA PHE A 255 0.88 -7.63 -16.12
C PHE A 255 0.07 -6.96 -15.01
N ALA A 256 0.69 -5.99 -14.36
CA ALA A 256 0.06 -5.16 -13.35
C ALA A 256 -0.57 -3.93 -14.05
N PRO A 257 -1.90 -3.84 -14.17
CA PRO A 257 -2.56 -2.67 -14.74
C PRO A 257 -2.53 -1.48 -13.77
N LEU A 258 -2.77 -0.28 -14.32
CA LEU A 258 -2.99 0.93 -13.53
C LEU A 258 -4.49 1.18 -13.41
N TYR A 259 -4.97 1.36 -12.18
CA TYR A 259 -6.36 1.66 -11.87
C TYR A 259 -6.48 3.06 -11.28
N PHE A 260 -7.38 3.86 -11.85
CA PHE A 260 -7.82 5.15 -11.31
C PHE A 260 -9.34 5.20 -11.33
N THR A 261 -9.94 6.14 -10.61
CA THR A 261 -11.38 6.45 -10.70
C THR A 261 -11.58 7.90 -11.13
N PRO A 262 -12.57 8.22 -11.97
CA PRO A 262 -12.95 9.61 -12.23
C PRO A 262 -13.70 10.24 -11.04
N SER A 263 -14.12 9.44 -10.06
CA SER A 263 -14.88 9.90 -8.90
C SER A 263 -13.96 10.22 -7.72
N LEU A 264 -13.85 11.51 -7.40
CA LEU A 264 -13.15 11.95 -6.18
C LEU A 264 -13.78 11.34 -4.91
N ARG A 265 -15.09 11.08 -4.90
CA ARG A 265 -15.78 10.46 -3.76
C ARG A 265 -15.27 9.04 -3.54
N VAL A 266 -15.23 8.21 -4.60
CA VAL A 266 -14.69 6.85 -4.54
C VAL A 266 -13.24 6.87 -4.06
N ALA A 267 -12.40 7.74 -4.63
CA ALA A 267 -11.01 7.83 -4.21
C ALA A 267 -10.84 8.25 -2.74
N LYS A 268 -11.70 9.14 -2.22
CA LYS A 268 -11.72 9.50 -0.79
C LYS A 268 -12.05 8.31 0.10
N VAL A 269 -13.00 7.44 -0.27
CA VAL A 269 -13.31 6.21 0.50
C VAL A 269 -12.07 5.32 0.60
N TYR A 270 -11.35 5.10 -0.51
CA TYR A 270 -10.08 4.35 -0.49
C TYR A 270 -9.01 5.02 0.38
N ARG A 271 -8.88 6.35 0.30
CA ARG A 271 -7.93 7.11 1.12
C ARG A 271 -8.24 6.98 2.60
N ASP A 272 -9.49 7.15 2.97
CA ASP A 272 -9.92 7.12 4.37
C ASP A 272 -9.80 5.69 4.93
N TYR A 273 -10.04 4.66 4.10
CA TYR A 273 -9.75 3.27 4.48
C TYR A 273 -8.26 3.02 4.69
N ALA A 274 -7.38 3.53 3.81
CA ALA A 274 -5.93 3.42 4.01
C ALA A 274 -5.48 4.13 5.30
N ARG A 275 -5.98 5.35 5.56
CA ARG A 275 -5.71 6.10 6.81
C ARG A 275 -6.19 5.36 8.05
N ASN A 276 -7.28 4.61 7.96
CA ASN A 276 -7.77 3.80 9.07
C ASN A 276 -6.82 2.66 9.44
N ARG A 277 -5.94 2.23 8.52
CA ARG A 277 -5.07 1.05 8.69
C ARG A 277 -3.63 1.40 9.04
N THR A 278 -3.18 2.61 8.74
CA THR A 278 -1.80 3.04 8.98
C THR A 278 -1.74 4.49 9.46
N SER A 279 -0.71 4.81 10.24
CA SER A 279 -0.35 6.20 10.55
C SER A 279 0.59 6.82 9.51
N SER A 280 1.05 6.02 8.54
CA SER A 280 1.83 6.55 7.42
C SER A 280 0.96 7.48 6.57
N PRO A 281 1.53 8.55 5.98
CA PRO A 281 0.77 9.46 5.13
C PRO A 281 0.14 8.71 3.96
N VAL A 282 -1.09 9.09 3.63
CA VAL A 282 -1.82 8.58 2.48
C VAL A 282 -2.04 9.72 1.51
N LEU A 283 -1.55 9.54 0.29
CA LEU A 283 -1.58 10.51 -0.79
C LEU A 283 -2.87 10.34 -1.61
N MET A 284 -3.41 11.45 -2.11
CA MET A 284 -4.39 11.45 -3.18
C MET A 284 -3.69 11.81 -4.49
N ILE A 285 -3.44 10.82 -5.35
CA ILE A 285 -2.88 11.08 -6.67
C ILE A 285 -3.99 11.57 -7.58
N GLN A 286 -3.78 12.72 -8.22
CA GLN A 286 -4.59 13.20 -9.33
C GLN A 286 -3.76 13.20 -10.61
N MET A 287 -4.34 12.61 -11.64
CA MET A 287 -3.82 12.60 -12.98
C MET A 287 -4.74 13.43 -13.87
N ASN A 288 -4.15 14.44 -14.52
CA ASN A 288 -4.86 15.25 -15.52
C ASN A 288 -4.65 14.63 -16.90
N VAL A 289 -5.70 14.06 -17.47
CA VAL A 289 -5.64 13.44 -18.80
C VAL A 289 -6.34 14.34 -19.82
N PRO A 290 -5.65 14.82 -20.88
CA PRO A 290 -6.31 15.58 -21.93
C PRO A 290 -7.48 14.80 -22.55
N ASN A 291 -8.63 15.45 -22.77
CA ASN A 291 -9.78 14.80 -23.41
C ASN A 291 -9.42 14.32 -24.81
N SER A 292 -8.62 15.09 -25.56
CA SER A 292 -8.09 14.69 -26.87
C SER A 292 -7.28 13.38 -26.82
N PHE A 293 -6.62 13.11 -25.70
CA PHE A 293 -5.90 11.86 -25.51
C PHE A 293 -6.85 10.67 -25.30
N ILE A 294 -7.90 10.85 -24.48
CA ILE A 294 -8.95 9.83 -24.30
C ILE A 294 -9.70 9.59 -25.62
N GLU A 295 -9.97 10.64 -26.39
CA GLU A 295 -10.61 10.55 -27.70
C GLU A 295 -9.72 9.84 -28.74
N ALA A 296 -8.40 10.07 -28.68
CA ALA A 296 -7.43 9.39 -29.54
C ALA A 296 -7.25 7.90 -29.20
N LEU A 297 -7.53 7.51 -27.95
CA LEU A 297 -7.52 6.13 -27.48
C LEU A 297 -8.95 5.66 -27.16
N PRO A 298 -9.74 5.26 -28.17
CA PRO A 298 -11.16 4.96 -27.98
C PRO A 298 -11.36 3.99 -26.81
N PRO A 299 -11.96 4.46 -25.69
CA PRO A 299 -12.10 3.64 -24.50
C PRO A 299 -13.00 2.45 -24.78
N TYR A 300 -12.64 1.29 -24.23
CA TYR A 300 -13.56 0.19 -24.15
C TYR A 300 -14.46 0.36 -22.93
N ILE A 301 -15.71 0.74 -23.15
CA ILE A 301 -16.71 0.83 -22.08
C ILE A 301 -17.26 -0.57 -21.82
N CYS A 302 -16.85 -1.18 -20.71
CA CYS A 302 -17.32 -2.47 -20.24
C CYS A 302 -18.31 -2.25 -19.10
N SER A 303 -19.51 -1.76 -19.44
CA SER A 303 -20.60 -1.54 -18.49
C SER A 303 -21.01 -2.85 -17.81
N PHE A 304 -21.63 -2.74 -16.63
CA PHE A 304 -22.20 -3.89 -15.95
C PHE A 304 -23.15 -4.67 -16.88
N GLY A 305 -22.88 -5.97 -17.04
CA GLY A 305 -23.60 -6.84 -17.97
C GLY A 305 -22.87 -8.17 -18.13
N ASP A 306 -23.35 -9.03 -19.03
CA ASP A 306 -22.82 -10.40 -19.18
C ASP A 306 -21.32 -10.42 -19.49
N LEU A 307 -20.84 -9.50 -20.33
CA LEU A 307 -19.42 -9.43 -20.65
C LEU A 307 -18.58 -9.03 -19.44
N TRP A 308 -18.98 -7.99 -18.70
CA TRP A 308 -18.28 -7.56 -17.49
C TRP A 308 -18.22 -8.69 -16.46
N LYS A 309 -19.34 -9.38 -16.24
CA LYS A 309 -19.41 -10.54 -15.33
C LYS A 309 -18.46 -11.65 -15.73
N GLN A 310 -18.42 -12.02 -17.02
CA GLN A 310 -17.49 -13.02 -17.54
C GLN A 310 -16.04 -12.61 -17.35
N VAL A 311 -15.73 -11.35 -17.60
CA VAL A 311 -14.37 -10.80 -17.49
C VAL A 311 -13.89 -10.81 -16.05
N VAL A 312 -14.69 -10.28 -15.13
CA VAL A 312 -14.38 -10.25 -13.69
C VAL A 312 -14.27 -11.67 -13.15
N TYR A 313 -15.24 -12.55 -13.43
CA TYR A 313 -15.19 -13.95 -13.03
C TYR A 313 -13.90 -14.65 -13.49
N THR A 314 -13.54 -14.45 -14.76
CA THR A 314 -12.34 -15.06 -15.33
C THR A 314 -11.06 -14.49 -14.73
N CYS A 315 -10.92 -13.16 -14.68
CA CYS A 315 -9.68 -12.50 -14.24
C CYS A 315 -9.46 -12.64 -12.74
N ARG A 316 -10.48 -12.38 -11.91
CA ARG A 316 -10.38 -12.55 -10.45
C ARG A 316 -10.20 -14.01 -10.04
N GLY A 317 -10.69 -14.95 -10.84
CA GLY A 317 -10.38 -16.37 -10.70
C GLY A 317 -8.95 -16.77 -11.11
N GLY A 318 -8.06 -15.81 -11.38
CA GLY A 318 -6.67 -16.07 -11.75
C GLY A 318 -6.50 -16.63 -13.17
N ASN A 319 -7.48 -16.42 -14.06
CA ASN A 319 -7.43 -16.92 -15.43
C ASN A 319 -7.25 -15.79 -16.44
N ASN A 320 -6.57 -16.09 -17.55
CA ASN A 320 -6.44 -15.15 -18.65
C ASN A 320 -7.70 -15.20 -19.53
N LEU A 321 -8.15 -14.04 -20.01
CA LEU A 321 -9.24 -13.96 -21.00
C LEU A 321 -8.87 -14.73 -22.27
N ARG A 322 -9.84 -15.42 -22.86
CA ARG A 322 -9.68 -16.22 -24.10
C ARG A 322 -10.71 -15.80 -25.16
N GLY A 323 -10.45 -16.20 -26.41
CA GLY A 323 -11.37 -15.96 -27.52
C GLY A 323 -11.68 -14.49 -27.75
N THR A 324 -12.96 -14.16 -27.90
CA THR A 324 -13.42 -12.78 -28.13
C THR A 324 -13.18 -11.85 -26.94
N MET A 325 -13.21 -12.37 -25.70
CA MET A 325 -12.94 -11.56 -24.50
C MET A 325 -11.49 -11.08 -24.43
N ALA A 326 -10.53 -11.84 -24.98
CA ALA A 326 -9.13 -11.44 -25.02
C ALA A 326 -8.92 -10.12 -25.79
N ARG A 327 -9.87 -9.72 -26.66
CA ARG A 327 -9.85 -8.43 -27.35
C ARG A 327 -9.97 -7.24 -26.40
N ILE A 328 -10.54 -7.41 -25.21
CA ILE A 328 -10.58 -6.33 -24.20
C ILE A 328 -9.17 -5.84 -23.87
N HIS A 329 -8.20 -6.76 -23.80
CA HIS A 329 -6.80 -6.42 -23.54
C HIS A 329 -6.08 -5.77 -24.72
N SER A 330 -6.72 -5.65 -25.88
CA SER A 330 -6.20 -4.85 -27.01
C SER A 330 -6.50 -3.36 -26.87
N HIS A 331 -7.40 -2.98 -25.95
CA HIS A 331 -7.71 -1.59 -25.66
C HIS A 331 -6.74 -1.02 -24.61
N ALA A 332 -6.15 0.12 -24.92
CA ALA A 332 -5.28 0.84 -23.99
C ALA A 332 -6.04 1.37 -22.76
N LEU A 333 -7.33 1.67 -22.93
CA LEU A 333 -8.19 2.23 -21.91
C LEU A 333 -9.47 1.40 -21.77
N ILE A 334 -9.78 0.95 -20.56
CA ILE A 334 -11.02 0.24 -20.23
C ILE A 334 -11.72 1.01 -19.13
N ILE A 335 -13.01 1.33 -19.32
CA ILE A 335 -13.86 1.98 -18.33
C ILE A 335 -14.92 0.99 -17.87
N ALA A 336 -15.04 0.76 -16.57
CA ALA A 336 -15.91 -0.27 -16.04
C ALA A 336 -16.29 -0.03 -14.57
N PRO A 337 -17.35 -0.69 -14.06
CA PRO A 337 -17.60 -0.80 -12.63
C PRO A 337 -16.40 -1.43 -11.89
N ILE A 338 -16.14 -0.98 -10.65
CA ILE A 338 -15.20 -1.62 -9.72
C ILE A 338 -15.84 -2.89 -9.17
N ALA A 339 -15.17 -4.04 -9.31
CA ALA A 339 -15.68 -5.27 -8.73
C ALA A 339 -15.44 -5.33 -7.21
N LYS A 340 -16.43 -5.87 -6.50
CA LYS A 340 -16.35 -6.26 -5.09
C LYS A 340 -16.72 -7.72 -4.90
N GLY A 341 -16.37 -8.26 -3.73
CA GLY A 341 -16.22 -9.68 -3.51
C GLY A 341 -14.81 -10.09 -3.91
N ASP A 342 -14.02 -10.51 -2.93
CA ASP A 342 -12.61 -10.80 -3.15
C ASP A 342 -12.38 -11.91 -4.19
N ASN A 343 -11.13 -12.04 -4.62
CA ASN A 343 -10.72 -12.97 -5.66
C ASN A 343 -11.14 -14.43 -5.35
N ASN A 344 -11.12 -14.87 -4.09
CA ASN A 344 -11.54 -16.22 -3.70
C ASN A 344 -13.06 -16.39 -3.76
N ALA A 345 -13.81 -15.37 -3.33
CA ALA A 345 -15.26 -15.35 -3.42
C ALA A 345 -15.73 -15.54 -4.85
N ILE A 346 -15.13 -14.78 -5.77
CA ILE A 346 -15.45 -14.83 -7.19
C ILE A 346 -15.00 -16.16 -7.80
N ALA A 347 -13.81 -16.66 -7.45
CA ALA A 347 -13.31 -17.95 -7.92
C ALA A 347 -14.16 -19.16 -7.49
N ARG A 348 -14.91 -19.04 -6.39
CA ARG A 348 -15.81 -20.09 -5.89
C ARG A 348 -17.16 -20.13 -6.58
N LEU A 349 -17.54 -19.09 -7.32
CA LEU A 349 -18.78 -19.09 -8.08
C LEU A 349 -18.71 -20.20 -9.13
N ARG A 350 -19.84 -20.90 -9.33
CA ARG A 350 -19.89 -22.04 -10.26
C ARG A 350 -19.88 -21.58 -11.71
N ASP A 351 -20.43 -20.39 -11.94
CA ASP A 351 -20.61 -19.80 -13.25
C ASP A 351 -20.61 -18.26 -13.12
N TRP A 352 -20.13 -17.57 -14.15
CA TRP A 352 -20.11 -16.11 -14.19
C TRP A 352 -21.51 -15.48 -14.04
N ARG A 353 -22.58 -16.23 -14.34
CA ARG A 353 -23.98 -15.78 -14.15
C ARG A 353 -24.33 -15.54 -12.69
N GLU A 354 -23.59 -16.16 -11.75
CA GLU A 354 -23.74 -15.91 -10.31
C GLU A 354 -23.13 -14.57 -9.88
N VAL A 355 -22.35 -13.90 -10.75
CA VAL A 355 -21.94 -12.52 -10.53
C VAL A 355 -23.16 -11.61 -10.71
N THR A 356 -23.51 -10.88 -9.65
CA THR A 356 -24.68 -10.00 -9.58
C THR A 356 -24.28 -8.54 -9.40
N MET A 357 -25.26 -7.63 -9.33
CA MET A 357 -25.01 -6.22 -9.04
C MET A 357 -24.36 -6.02 -7.65
N ASN A 358 -24.58 -6.97 -6.73
CA ASN A 358 -23.92 -6.99 -5.43
C ASN A 358 -22.42 -7.28 -5.52
N ASN A 359 -21.90 -7.64 -6.70
CA ASN A 359 -20.47 -7.75 -6.96
C ASN A 359 -19.90 -6.49 -7.62
N ALA A 360 -20.69 -5.44 -7.84
CA ALA A 360 -20.21 -4.13 -8.22
C ALA A 360 -20.16 -3.22 -6.98
N MET A 361 -19.06 -2.49 -6.81
CA MET A 361 -18.90 -1.52 -5.73
C MET A 361 -19.82 -0.32 -5.98
N HIS A 362 -20.45 0.17 -4.91
CA HIS A 362 -21.26 1.38 -4.94
C HIS A 362 -20.76 2.34 -3.87
N VAL A 363 -20.82 3.64 -4.14
CA VAL A 363 -20.51 4.70 -3.18
C VAL A 363 -21.66 5.68 -3.20
N ASP A 364 -22.32 5.85 -2.04
CA ASP A 364 -23.48 6.72 -1.87
C ASP A 364 -24.65 6.38 -2.83
N GLY A 365 -24.86 5.09 -3.10
CA GLY A 365 -25.90 4.58 -3.99
C GLY A 365 -25.54 4.60 -5.48
N GLU A 366 -24.42 5.21 -5.86
CA GLU A 366 -23.95 5.27 -7.24
C GLU A 366 -22.91 4.18 -7.53
N GLU A 367 -22.93 3.63 -8.75
CA GLU A 367 -21.94 2.66 -9.20
C GLU A 367 -20.54 3.28 -9.21
N ALA A 368 -19.58 2.64 -8.52
CA ALA A 368 -18.21 3.10 -8.49
C ALA A 368 -17.49 2.68 -9.77
N ILE A 369 -17.01 3.66 -10.54
CA ILE A 369 -16.32 3.43 -11.83
C ILE A 369 -14.81 3.48 -11.66
N GLN A 370 -14.12 2.60 -12.39
CA GLN A 370 -12.68 2.60 -12.59
C GLN A 370 -12.32 2.77 -14.06
N ILE A 371 -11.13 3.33 -14.26
CA ILE A 371 -10.41 3.40 -15.51
C ILE A 371 -9.16 2.53 -15.34
N CYS A 372 -9.10 1.46 -16.13
CA CYS A 372 -7.96 0.58 -16.24
C CYS A 372 -7.13 0.99 -17.45
N VAL A 373 -5.89 1.44 -17.20
CA VAL A 373 -4.92 1.71 -18.25
C VAL A 373 -4.08 0.46 -18.44
N SER A 374 -4.27 -0.19 -19.60
CA SER A 374 -3.48 -1.35 -19.96
C SER A 374 -2.22 -0.88 -20.68
N ARG A 375 -1.05 -1.44 -20.32
CA ARG A 375 0.21 -1.11 -20.99
C ARG A 375 0.05 -1.43 -22.47
N ALA A 376 -0.02 -0.40 -23.32
CA ALA A 376 -0.14 -0.57 -24.76
C ALA A 376 1.01 -1.48 -25.22
N ARG A 377 0.72 -2.44 -26.11
CA ARG A 377 1.73 -3.36 -26.65
C ARG A 377 2.97 -2.58 -27.09
N ARG A 378 4.16 -3.14 -26.83
CA ARG A 378 5.52 -2.69 -27.24
C ARG A 378 5.72 -2.56 -28.78
N GLY A 379 4.71 -2.14 -29.53
CA GLY A 379 4.73 -1.88 -30.97
C GLY A 379 4.78 -0.40 -31.33
N VAL A 380 4.58 0.50 -30.37
CA VAL A 380 4.99 1.90 -30.50
C VAL A 380 6.45 1.94 -30.06
N ARG A 381 7.37 2.11 -31.02
CA ARG A 381 8.72 2.58 -30.69
C ARG A 381 8.52 3.82 -29.82
N THR A 382 8.92 3.76 -28.55
CA THR A 382 9.21 4.98 -27.80
C THR A 382 10.47 5.57 -28.41
N GLU A 383 10.29 6.25 -29.55
CA GLU A 383 11.16 7.35 -29.93
C GLU A 383 11.14 8.32 -28.74
N ARG A 384 12.32 8.79 -28.36
CA ARG A 384 12.54 9.71 -27.25
C ARG A 384 11.87 11.09 -27.42
N ASP A 385 10.90 11.27 -28.33
CA ASP A 385 10.65 12.58 -28.95
C ASP A 385 9.19 13.03 -29.11
N GLN A 386 8.20 12.42 -28.44
CA GLN A 386 6.90 13.09 -28.28
C GLN A 386 6.38 12.94 -26.86
N GLY A 387 6.57 14.03 -26.08
CA GLY A 387 6.02 14.18 -24.75
C GLY A 387 4.50 14.02 -24.76
N ILE A 388 4.03 12.81 -24.48
CA ILE A 388 2.68 12.61 -23.95
C ILE A 388 2.75 13.03 -22.49
N GLY A 389 2.71 14.33 -22.25
CA GLY A 389 2.81 14.93 -20.93
C GLY A 389 1.53 14.68 -20.15
N TYR A 390 1.47 13.59 -19.37
CA TYR A 390 0.53 13.54 -18.26
C TYR A 390 1.17 14.29 -17.09
N ALA A 391 0.47 15.28 -16.58
CA ALA A 391 0.80 15.85 -15.29
C ALA A 391 0.16 14.94 -14.22
N ILE A 392 0.97 14.06 -13.64
CA ILE A 392 0.63 13.33 -12.41
C ILE A 392 1.07 14.20 -11.24
N ARG A 393 0.18 14.46 -10.30
CA ARG A 393 0.48 15.21 -9.07
C ARG A 393 -0.12 14.50 -7.87
N ALA A 394 0.63 14.45 -6.78
CA ALA A 394 0.08 14.12 -5.47
C ALA A 394 -0.60 15.38 -4.89
N ILE A 395 -1.78 15.20 -4.29
CA ILE A 395 -2.63 16.25 -3.69
C ILE A 395 -2.89 15.95 -2.22
#